data_AF-A0A7V2NI81-F1
#
_entry.id   AF-A0A7V2NI81-F1
#
_cell.length_a   1.000
_cell.length_b   1.000
_cell.length_c   1.000
_cell.angle_alpha   90.00
_cell.angle_beta   90.00
_cell.angle_gamma   90.00
#
_symmetry.space_group_name_H-M   'P 1'
#
loop_
_entity.id
_entity.type
_entity.pdbx_description
1 polymer ?
#
loop_
_entity_poly.entity_id
_entity_poly.type
_entity_poly.pdbx_seq_one_letter_code
_entity_poly.pdbx_strand_id
1 'polypeptide(L)'
;VSLIVTGSVIGARPIWTPPVFIPILGMILGNSLNGISLALDRFLTGCVDQRALIETRLSLGATPNEAVQPLVREAVRTGMIPIINSMAIVGIVSMPGIMTGQLLAGADPKDAVLYQIVVMYMLAGSTSISTVISILMLRRRVFTADMALRSDLQHKL
;
A
#
# COMPACT_ATOMS: atom_id res chain seq x y z
N VAL A 1 5.79 6.79 -6.92
CA VAL A 1 4.91 5.70 -7.41
C VAL A 1 3.72 6.25 -8.19
N SER A 2 2.91 7.18 -7.64
CA SER A 2 1.85 7.83 -8.43
C SER A 2 2.36 8.47 -9.72
N LEU A 3 3.52 9.15 -9.72
CA LEU A 3 4.14 9.68 -10.96
C LEU A 3 4.75 8.60 -11.89
N ILE A 4 5.31 7.52 -11.31
CA ILE A 4 5.95 6.44 -12.09
C ILE A 4 4.89 5.52 -12.72
N VAL A 5 3.82 5.19 -12.02
CA VAL A 5 2.69 4.38 -12.54
C VAL A 5 1.84 5.20 -13.52
N THR A 6 1.59 6.49 -13.23
CA THR A 6 0.88 7.38 -14.18
C THR A 6 1.68 7.60 -15.47
N GLY A 7 3.03 7.63 -15.39
CA GLY A 7 3.88 7.77 -16.57
C GLY A 7 4.14 6.48 -17.36
N SER A 8 4.15 5.30 -16.72
CA SER A 8 4.61 4.06 -17.36
C SER A 8 3.48 3.18 -17.92
N VAL A 9 2.29 3.18 -17.32
CA VAL A 9 1.20 2.25 -17.69
C VAL A 9 0.20 2.87 -18.65
N ILE A 10 0.03 4.20 -18.63
CA ILE A 10 -1.00 4.88 -19.41
C ILE A 10 -0.38 5.48 -20.67
N GLY A 11 0.09 4.61 -21.56
CA GLY A 11 0.31 4.92 -22.97
C GLY A 11 -1.00 5.06 -23.77
N ALA A 12 -2.07 5.60 -23.17
CA ALA A 12 -3.38 5.73 -23.79
C ALA A 12 -3.76 7.21 -23.93
N ARG A 13 -3.50 7.77 -25.10
CA ARG A 13 -4.19 8.98 -25.57
C ARG A 13 -5.68 8.60 -25.73
N PRO A 14 -6.69 9.26 -25.11
CA PRO A 14 -6.69 10.51 -24.34
C PRO A 14 -7.07 10.33 -22.85
N ILE A 15 -6.25 10.89 -21.95
CA ILE A 15 -6.35 10.78 -20.47
C ILE A 15 -7.16 11.94 -19.85
N TRP A 16 -7.69 12.85 -20.67
CA TRP A 16 -8.11 14.20 -20.27
C TRP A 16 -9.63 14.42 -20.39
N THR A 17 -10.44 13.47 -19.93
CA THR A 17 -11.80 13.82 -19.51
C THR A 17 -11.77 14.08 -18.00
N PRO A 18 -11.97 15.34 -17.56
CA PRO A 18 -11.98 15.72 -16.15
C PRO A 18 -12.75 14.78 -15.20
N PRO A 19 -13.93 14.23 -15.57
CA PRO A 19 -14.69 13.37 -14.66
C PRO A 19 -14.05 12.00 -14.37
N VAL A 20 -13.10 11.51 -15.17
CA VAL A 20 -12.47 10.19 -14.96
C VAL A 20 -11.15 10.32 -14.21
N PHE A 21 -10.41 11.38 -14.49
CA PHE A 21 -9.07 11.58 -13.93
C PHE A 21 -9.09 11.90 -12.43
N ILE A 22 -9.98 12.80 -12.01
CA ILE A 22 -10.06 13.25 -10.60
C ILE A 22 -10.39 12.08 -9.65
N PRO A 23 -11.41 11.23 -9.92
CA PRO A 23 -11.71 10.09 -9.06
C PRO A 23 -10.60 9.04 -9.01
N ILE A 24 -9.98 8.71 -10.14
CA ILE A 24 -8.91 7.69 -10.18
C ILE A 24 -7.70 8.14 -9.37
N LEU A 25 -7.29 9.40 -9.50
CA LEU A 25 -6.23 9.97 -8.66
C LEU A 25 -6.57 9.90 -7.17
N GLY A 26 -7.78 10.32 -6.80
CA GLY A 26 -8.25 10.25 -5.41
C GLY A 26 -8.23 8.82 -4.86
N MET A 27 -8.68 7.84 -5.65
CA MET A 27 -8.66 6.43 -5.27
C MET A 27 -7.24 5.88 -5.13
N ILE A 28 -6.34 6.20 -6.05
CA ILE A 28 -4.94 5.75 -5.97
C ILE A 28 -4.28 6.29 -4.71
N LEU A 29 -4.41 7.61 -4.46
CA LEU A 29 -3.81 8.25 -3.29
C LEU A 29 -4.44 7.73 -1.99
N GLY A 30 -5.77 7.64 -1.92
CA GLY A 30 -6.48 7.17 -0.74
C GLY A 30 -6.13 5.72 -0.38
N ASN A 31 -6.16 4.79 -1.35
CA ASN A 31 -5.81 3.39 -1.11
C ASN A 31 -4.33 3.23 -0.75
N SER A 32 -3.44 3.97 -1.42
CA SER A 32 -2.01 3.93 -1.12
C SER A 32 -1.73 4.47 0.29
N LEU A 33 -2.34 5.58 0.68
CA LEU A 33 -2.19 6.14 2.03
C LEU A 33 -2.71 5.19 3.10
N ASN A 34 -3.88 4.57 2.89
CA ASN A 34 -4.43 3.60 3.84
C ASN A 34 -3.47 2.40 4.02
N GLY A 35 -2.99 1.82 2.92
CA GLY A 35 -2.05 0.70 2.97
C GLY A 35 -0.71 1.07 3.61
N ILE A 36 -0.18 2.26 3.33
CA ILE A 36 1.06 2.77 3.95
C ILE A 36 0.85 2.96 5.44
N SER A 37 -0.21 3.65 5.88
CA SER A 37 -0.44 3.93 7.30
C SER A 37 -0.54 2.66 8.12
N LEU A 38 -1.28 1.66 7.62
CA LEU A 38 -1.45 0.39 8.31
C LEU A 38 -0.15 -0.42 8.36
N ALA A 39 0.62 -0.43 7.27
CA ALA A 39 1.93 -1.09 7.26
C ALA A 39 2.93 -0.39 8.19
N LEU A 40 2.95 0.94 8.19
CA LEU A 40 3.84 1.75 9.02
C LEU A 40 3.55 1.50 10.50
N ASP A 41 2.28 1.58 10.89
CA ASP A 41 1.83 1.32 12.25
C ASP A 41 2.20 -0.10 12.69
N ARG A 42 1.89 -1.12 11.86
CA ARG A 42 2.24 -2.51 12.17
C ARG A 42 3.74 -2.71 12.34
N PHE A 43 4.56 -2.06 11.51
CA PHE A 43 6.02 -2.16 11.57
C PHE A 43 6.57 -1.48 12.83
N LEU A 44 6.15 -0.24 13.12
CA LEU A 44 6.62 0.52 14.27
C LEU A 44 6.23 -0.15 15.58
N THR A 45 4.96 -0.53 15.72
CA THR A 45 4.44 -1.26 16.89
C THR A 45 5.17 -2.58 17.05
N GLY A 46 5.38 -3.33 15.96
CA GLY A 46 6.14 -4.57 16.02
C GLY A 46 7.61 -4.39 16.41
N CYS A 47 8.26 -3.28 16.03
CA CYS A 47 9.61 -2.94 16.49
C CYS A 47 9.65 -2.66 18.01
N VAL A 48 8.62 -2.03 18.56
CA VAL A 48 8.51 -1.76 20.00
C VAL A 48 8.21 -3.06 20.77
N ASP A 49 7.21 -3.81 20.34
CA ASP A 49 6.75 -5.04 21.00
C ASP A 49 7.82 -6.14 20.98
N GLN A 50 8.52 -6.30 19.85
CA GLN A 50 9.51 -7.35 19.66
C GLN A 50 10.94 -6.86 19.89
N ARG A 51 11.13 -5.74 20.60
CA ARG A 51 12.46 -5.15 20.82
C ARG A 51 13.46 -6.14 21.42
N ALA A 52 13.07 -6.87 22.46
CA ALA A 52 13.92 -7.88 23.10
C ALA A 52 14.37 -8.97 22.11
N LEU A 53 13.49 -9.38 21.19
CA LEU A 53 13.77 -10.37 20.16
C LEU A 53 14.72 -9.81 19.09
N ILE A 54 14.56 -8.53 18.71
CA ILE A 54 15.48 -7.83 17.79
C ILE A 54 16.88 -7.74 18.42
N GLU A 55 16.99 -7.30 19.67
CA GLU A 55 18.26 -7.19 20.40
C GLU A 55 18.94 -8.56 20.58
N THR A 56 18.16 -9.61 20.82
CA THR A 56 18.68 -10.99 20.88
C THR A 56 19.27 -11.40 19.53
N ARG A 57 18.59 -11.14 18.41
CA ARG A 57 19.10 -11.44 17.06
C ARG A 57 20.39 -10.67 16.75
N LEU A 58 20.44 -9.39 17.10
CA LEU A 58 21.65 -8.57 16.95
C LEU A 58 22.82 -9.13 17.78
N SER A 59 22.54 -9.57 19.02
CA SER A 59 23.55 -10.17 19.91
C SER A 59 24.07 -11.51 19.39
N LEU A 60 23.26 -12.25 18.63
CA LEU A 60 23.66 -13.47 17.92
C LEU A 60 24.41 -13.19 16.60
N GLY A 61 24.69 -11.92 16.29
CA GLY A 61 25.44 -11.50 15.10
C GLY A 61 24.58 -11.28 13.84
N ALA A 62 23.24 -11.27 13.95
CA ALA A 62 22.38 -10.94 12.82
C ALA A 62 22.56 -9.46 12.42
N THR A 63 22.48 -9.18 11.12
CA THR A 63 22.50 -7.79 10.66
C THR A 63 21.19 -7.08 11.03
N PRO A 64 21.18 -5.75 11.21
CA PRO A 64 19.95 -4.98 11.46
C PRO A 64 18.83 -5.27 10.45
N ASN A 65 19.18 -5.50 9.19
CA ASN A 65 18.21 -5.84 8.14
C ASN A 65 17.56 -7.21 8.35
N GLU A 66 18.32 -8.22 8.77
CA GLU A 66 17.81 -9.57 9.04
C GLU A 66 16.96 -9.58 10.31
N ALA A 67 17.36 -8.82 11.33
CA ALA A 67 16.66 -8.78 12.62
C ALA A 67 15.20 -8.29 12.51
N VAL A 68 14.92 -7.37 11.57
CA VAL A 68 13.58 -6.80 11.33
C VAL A 68 12.89 -7.31 10.06
N GLN A 69 13.53 -8.17 9.28
CA GLN A 69 12.91 -8.77 8.09
C GLN A 69 11.55 -9.44 8.33
N PRO A 70 11.32 -10.20 9.42
CA PRO A 70 9.98 -10.75 9.70
C PRO A 70 8.93 -9.65 9.92
N LEU A 71 9.30 -8.56 10.60
CA LEU A 71 8.42 -7.41 10.85
C LEU A 71 8.06 -6.68 9.55
N VAL A 72 9.03 -6.51 8.63
CA VAL A 72 8.78 -5.94 7.30
C VAL A 72 7.76 -6.77 6.53
N ARG A 73 7.89 -8.10 6.55
CA ARG A 73 6.99 -9.00 5.83
C ARG A 73 5.57 -8.91 6.37
N GLU A 74 5.43 -8.88 7.69
CA GLU A 74 4.15 -8.75 8.35
C GLU A 74 3.50 -7.39 8.07
N ALA A 75 4.26 -6.30 8.18
CA ALA A 75 3.79 -4.95 7.87
C ALA A 75 3.24 -4.82 6.44
N VAL A 76 3.99 -5.30 5.44
CA VAL A 76 3.54 -5.29 4.04
C VAL A 76 2.28 -6.13 3.86
N ARG A 77 2.21 -7.31 4.50
CA ARG A 77 1.01 -8.15 4.45
C ARG A 77 -0.20 -7.41 5.01
N THR A 78 -0.06 -6.80 6.18
CA THR A 78 -1.16 -6.06 6.84
C THR A 78 -1.62 -4.88 5.98
N GLY A 79 -0.70 -4.09 5.43
CA GLY A 79 -1.05 -2.98 4.53
C GLY A 79 -1.73 -3.39 3.21
N MET A 80 -1.60 -4.65 2.79
CA MET A 80 -2.26 -5.19 1.59
C MET A 80 -3.64 -5.76 1.86
N ILE A 81 -4.00 -6.06 3.12
CA ILE A 81 -5.31 -6.63 3.47
C ILE A 81 -6.49 -5.80 2.94
N PRO A 82 -6.52 -4.45 3.09
CA PRO A 82 -7.66 -3.66 2.65
C PRO A 82 -7.97 -3.80 1.16
N ILE A 83 -6.94 -3.69 0.31
CA ILE A 83 -7.12 -3.75 -1.15
C ILE A 83 -7.52 -5.15 -1.61
N ILE A 84 -6.99 -6.20 -0.98
CA ILE A 84 -7.38 -7.59 -1.25
C ILE A 84 -8.84 -7.82 -0.87
N ASN A 85 -9.25 -7.33 0.31
CA ASN A 85 -10.64 -7.46 0.77
C ASN A 85 -11.61 -6.73 -0.15
N SER A 86 -11.26 -5.51 -0.60
CA SER A 86 -12.06 -4.75 -1.56
C SER A 86 -12.20 -5.48 -2.89
N MET A 87 -11.11 -6.07 -3.41
CA MET A 87 -11.15 -6.85 -4.65
C MET A 87 -12.02 -8.10 -4.53
N ALA A 88 -11.99 -8.78 -3.39
CA ALA A 88 -12.73 -10.03 -3.19
C ALA A 88 -14.25 -9.86 -3.17
N ILE A 89 -14.74 -8.68 -2.74
CA ILE A 89 -16.19 -8.40 -2.64
C ILE A 89 -16.76 -7.67 -3.86
N VAL A 90 -15.89 -7.15 -4.73
CA VAL A 90 -16.29 -6.42 -5.93
C VAL A 90 -17.05 -7.33 -6.88
N GLY A 91 -18.19 -6.85 -7.37
CA GLY A 91 -19.04 -7.57 -8.34
C GLY A 91 -20.01 -8.57 -7.72
N ILE A 92 -19.77 -9.05 -6.50
CA ILE A 92 -20.70 -9.95 -5.77
C ILE A 92 -21.59 -9.16 -4.81
N VAL A 93 -20.97 -8.32 -3.96
CA VAL A 93 -21.67 -7.60 -2.90
C VAL A 93 -21.64 -6.09 -3.12
N SER A 94 -20.56 -5.57 -3.73
CA SER A 94 -20.41 -4.14 -4.00
C SER A 94 -20.17 -3.89 -5.48
N MET A 95 -20.93 -2.97 -6.07
CA MET A 95 -20.61 -2.35 -7.35
C MET A 95 -19.90 -1.02 -7.08
N PRO A 96 -18.62 -0.87 -7.46
CA PRO A 96 -17.87 0.36 -7.24
C PRO A 96 -18.56 1.56 -7.88
N GLY A 97 -18.49 2.73 -7.23
CA GLY A 97 -19.28 3.91 -7.60
C GLY A 97 -19.11 4.38 -9.05
N ILE A 98 -17.92 4.23 -9.63
CA ILE A 98 -17.68 4.57 -11.05
C ILE A 98 -18.39 3.57 -11.97
N MET A 99 -18.31 2.27 -11.67
CA MET A 99 -18.98 1.22 -12.45
C MET A 99 -20.51 1.39 -12.40
N THR A 100 -21.06 1.62 -11.20
CA THR A 100 -22.50 1.90 -11.03
C THR A 100 -22.92 3.18 -11.77
N GLY A 101 -22.10 4.24 -11.70
CA GLY A 101 -22.35 5.48 -12.44
C GLY A 101 -22.36 5.30 -13.95
N GLN A 102 -21.45 4.50 -14.50
CA GLN A 102 -21.41 4.16 -15.93
C GLN A 102 -22.63 3.34 -16.36
N LEU A 103 -23.02 2.35 -15.55
CA LEU A 103 -24.22 1.55 -15.80
C LEU A 103 -25.50 2.40 -15.80
N LEU A 104 -25.64 3.30 -14.82
CA LEU A 104 -26.79 4.22 -14.74
C LEU A 104 -26.81 5.24 -15.89
N ALA A 105 -25.65 5.58 -16.44
CA ALA A 105 -25.52 6.45 -17.62
C ALA A 105 -25.80 5.74 -18.96
N GLY A 106 -26.13 4.45 -18.93
CA GLY A 106 -26.47 3.66 -20.12
C GLY A 106 -25.26 3.08 -20.86
N ALA A 107 -24.08 3.01 -20.23
CA ALA A 107 -22.93 2.32 -20.81
C ALA A 107 -23.16 0.80 -20.88
N ASP A 108 -22.51 0.12 -21.84
CA ASP A 108 -22.59 -1.34 -21.94
C ASP A 108 -22.03 -1.98 -20.65
N PRO A 109 -22.79 -2.85 -19.98
CA PRO A 109 -22.35 -3.52 -18.76
C PRO A 109 -21.04 -4.30 -18.92
N LYS A 110 -20.77 -4.84 -20.11
CA LYS A 110 -19.53 -5.58 -20.37
C LYS A 110 -18.32 -4.66 -20.27
N ASP A 111 -18.41 -3.48 -20.85
CA ASP A 111 -17.31 -2.50 -20.83
C ASP A 111 -17.07 -1.99 -19.41
N ALA A 112 -18.15 -1.63 -18.69
CA ALA A 112 -18.05 -1.14 -17.31
C ALA A 112 -17.33 -2.14 -16.37
N VAL A 113 -17.63 -3.43 -16.51
CA VAL A 113 -16.99 -4.50 -15.71
C VAL A 113 -15.51 -4.66 -16.07
N LEU A 114 -15.16 -4.68 -17.36
CA LEU A 114 -13.76 -4.80 -17.80
C LEU A 114 -12.92 -3.63 -17.30
N TYR A 115 -13.43 -2.39 -17.42
CA TYR A 115 -12.76 -1.22 -16.86
C TYR A 115 -12.57 -1.33 -15.35
N GLN A 116 -13.57 -1.81 -14.62
CA GLN A 116 -13.49 -1.93 -13.17
C GLN A 116 -12.43 -2.94 -12.72
N ILE A 117 -12.28 -4.05 -13.44
CA ILE A 117 -11.22 -5.05 -13.18
C ILE A 117 -9.85 -4.41 -13.37
N VAL A 118 -9.65 -3.67 -14.47
CA VAL A 118 -8.40 -2.95 -14.74
C VAL A 118 -8.08 -1.94 -13.63
N VAL A 119 -9.07 -1.17 -13.18
CA VAL A 119 -8.90 -0.22 -12.07
C VAL A 119 -8.50 -0.93 -10.78
N MET A 120 -9.10 -2.08 -10.45
CA MET A 120 -8.73 -2.83 -9.25
C MET A 120 -7.27 -3.29 -9.27
N TYR A 121 -6.80 -3.83 -10.39
CA TYR A 121 -5.39 -4.20 -10.54
C TYR A 121 -4.45 -3.00 -10.47
N MET A 122 -4.86 -1.86 -11.04
CA MET A 122 -4.10 -0.62 -10.95
C MET A 122 -3.95 -0.13 -9.50
N LEU A 123 -5.04 -0.17 -8.72
CA LEU A 123 -5.02 0.21 -7.30
C LEU A 123 -4.17 -0.77 -6.48
N ALA A 124 -4.34 -2.08 -6.69
CA ALA A 124 -3.54 -3.10 -6.02
C ALA A 124 -2.04 -2.95 -6.31
N GLY A 125 -1.67 -2.73 -7.58
CA GLY A 125 -0.27 -2.49 -7.96
C GLY A 125 0.29 -1.21 -7.34
N SER A 126 -0.45 -0.10 -7.39
CA SER A 126 -0.01 1.16 -6.81
C SER A 126 0.17 1.07 -5.29
N THR A 127 -0.80 0.49 -4.58
CA THR A 127 -0.73 0.32 -3.13
C THR A 127 0.43 -0.60 -2.76
N SER A 128 0.61 -1.72 -3.46
CA SER A 128 1.71 -2.66 -3.20
C SER A 128 3.08 -1.99 -3.31
N ILE A 129 3.34 -1.30 -4.43
CA ILE A 129 4.63 -0.62 -4.65
C ILE A 129 4.84 0.48 -3.60
N SER A 130 3.80 1.27 -3.33
CA SER A 130 3.89 2.39 -2.37
C SER A 130 4.13 1.92 -0.94
N THR A 131 3.47 0.85 -0.51
CA THR A 131 3.66 0.24 0.80
C THR A 131 5.04 -0.37 0.93
N VAL A 132 5.50 -1.14 -0.06
CA VAL A 132 6.84 -1.75 -0.03
C VAL A 132 7.93 -0.69 0.01
N ILE A 133 7.86 0.33 -0.84
CA ILE A 133 8.85 1.41 -0.84
C ILE A 133 8.87 2.15 0.50
N SER A 134 7.69 2.48 1.05
CA SER A 134 7.58 3.17 2.34
C SER A 134 8.22 2.37 3.47
N ILE A 135 7.97 1.06 3.54
CA ILE A 135 8.57 0.19 4.56
C ILE A 135 10.07 0.02 4.37
N LEU A 136 10.54 -0.13 3.13
CA LEU A 136 11.98 -0.22 2.85
C LEU A 136 12.72 1.07 3.22
N MET A 137 12.09 2.24 2.98
CA MET A 137 12.62 3.53 3.40
C MET A 137 12.61 3.68 4.93
N LEU A 138 11.53 3.28 5.59
CA LEU A 138 11.42 3.33 7.05
C LEU A 138 12.42 2.41 7.72
N ARG A 139 12.61 1.19 7.20
CA ARG A 139 13.61 0.22 7.68
C ARG A 139 14.99 0.85 7.78
N ARG A 140 15.38 1.69 6.80
CA ARG A 140 16.68 2.39 6.83
C ARG A 140 16.74 3.52 7.88
N ARG A 141 15.60 4.07 8.30
CA ARG A 141 15.54 5.19 9.26
C ARG A 141 15.38 4.76 10.72
N VAL A 142 14.93 3.53 10.98
CA VAL A 142 14.69 3.04 12.34
C VAL A 142 15.98 2.65 13.08
N PHE A 143 17.08 2.40 12.36
CA PHE A 143 18.38 2.12 12.95
C PHE A 143 19.25 3.38 13.05
N THR A 144 19.91 3.56 14.20
CA THR A 144 20.93 4.59 14.42
C THR A 144 22.28 4.15 13.82
N ALA A 145 23.23 5.08 13.66
CA ALA A 145 24.59 4.80 13.19
C ALA A 145 25.30 3.69 14.00
N ASP A 146 24.92 3.52 15.28
CA ASP A 146 25.44 2.49 16.19
C ASP A 146 24.76 1.11 16.04
N MET A 147 24.00 0.89 14.96
CA MET A 147 23.18 -0.33 14.72
C MET A 147 22.15 -0.66 15.81
N ALA A 148 21.93 0.24 16.76
CA ALA A 148 20.88 0.13 17.77
C ALA A 148 19.53 0.61 17.23
N LEU A 149 18.45 -0.01 17.72
CA LEU A 149 17.08 0.46 17.49
C LEU A 149 16.92 1.85 18.12
N ARG A 150 16.43 2.85 17.38
CA ARG A 150 16.22 4.20 17.94
C ARG A 150 15.30 4.14 19.16
N SER A 151 15.82 4.52 20.32
CA SER A 151 15.06 4.71 21.57
C SER A 151 13.98 5.79 21.47
N ASP A 152 14.14 6.72 20.52
CA ASP A 152 13.22 7.81 20.20
C ASP A 152 11.82 7.34 19.73
N LEU A 153 11.65 6.05 19.38
CA LEU A 153 10.33 5.50 19.06
C LEU A 153 9.37 5.47 20.27
N GLN A 154 9.87 5.53 21.50
CA GLN A 154 9.04 5.45 22.72
C GLN A 154 8.33 6.75 23.11
N HIS A 155 8.75 7.90 22.57
CA HIS A 155 8.17 9.20 22.95
C HIS A 155 7.14 9.75 21.95
N LYS A 156 6.91 9.05 20.82
CA LYS A 156 6.02 9.50 19.73
C LYS A 156 4.77 8.65 19.51
N LEU A 157 4.57 7.63 20.34
CA LEU A 157 3.32 6.89 20.52
C LEU A 157 2.71 7.28 21.87
#